data_AF-A0A090VZL2-F1
#
_entry.id   AF-A0A090VZL2-F1
#
_cell.length_a   1.000
_cell.length_b   1.000
_cell.length_c   1.000
_cell.angle_alpha   90.00
_cell.angle_beta   90.00
_cell.angle_gamma   90.00
#
_symmetry.space_group_name_H-M   'P 1'
#
loop_
_entity.id
_entity.type
_entity.pdbx_description
1 polymer ?
#
loop_
_entity_poly.entity_id
_entity_poly.type
_entity_poly.pdbx_seq_one_letter_code
_entity_poly.pdbx_strand_id
1 'polypeptide(L)'
;MLQLEREKAGNQLAEINKTKVALSKIDVSTTSQTVGLGSVIYTNQANYYIAISAGELTYNNQKFYAISPNTPIGILLMGKTINDAITFRVQNFKIKSVL
;
A
#
# COMPACT_ATOMS: atom_id res chain seq x y z
N MET A 1 15.36 -28.98 18.26
CA MET A 1 14.62 -27.71 18.33
C MET A 1 15.39 -26.53 17.71
N LEU A 2 16.73 -26.49 17.75
CA LEU A 2 17.53 -25.39 17.20
C LEU A 2 17.46 -25.22 15.66
N GLN A 3 17.33 -26.31 14.89
CA GLN A 3 17.22 -26.24 13.42
C GLN A 3 15.91 -25.57 12.94
N LEU A 4 14.79 -25.89 13.60
CA LEU A 4 13.48 -25.31 13.27
C LEU A 4 13.42 -23.83 13.64
N GLU A 5 14.03 -23.43 14.77
CA GLU A 5 14.15 -22.03 15.15
C GLU A 5 15.01 -21.25 14.16
N ARG A 6 16.14 -21.83 13.71
CA ARG A 6 16.98 -21.23 12.68
C ARG A 6 16.24 -21.05 11.36
N GLU A 7 15.43 -22.03 10.96
CA GLU A 7 14.61 -21.94 9.74
C GLU A 7 13.54 -20.84 9.86
N LYS A 8 12.82 -20.79 10.99
CA LYS A 8 11.82 -19.74 11.27
C LYS A 8 12.45 -18.34 11.25
N ALA A 9 13.60 -18.17 11.91
CA ALA A 9 14.33 -16.90 11.92
C ALA A 9 14.83 -16.51 10.52
N GLY A 10 15.31 -17.49 9.74
CA GLY A 10 15.71 -17.29 8.34
C GLY A 10 14.55 -16.81 7.47
N ASN A 11 13.37 -17.42 7.61
CA ASN A 11 12.17 -17.02 6.88
C ASN A 11 11.71 -15.61 7.25
N GLN A 12 11.73 -15.26 8.55
CA GLN A 12 11.40 -13.90 9.00
C GLN A 12 12.39 -12.87 8.44
N LEU A 13 13.69 -13.16 8.46
CA LEU A 13 14.71 -12.29 7.91
C LEU A 13 14.52 -12.07 6.40
N ALA A 14 14.16 -13.12 5.66
CA ALA A 14 13.87 -13.03 4.23
C ALA A 14 12.68 -12.09 3.95
N GLU A 15 11.59 -12.20 4.72
CA GLU A 15 10.42 -11.31 4.59
C GLU A 15 10.73 -9.85 4.96
N ILE A 16 11.53 -9.63 6.00
CA ILE A 16 12.00 -8.29 6.39
C ILE A 16 12.84 -7.67 5.27
N ASN A 17 13.75 -8.45 4.65
CA ASN A 17 14.57 -7.97 3.54
C ASN A 17 13.72 -7.61 2.31
N LYS A 18 12.72 -8.42 1.96
CA LYS A 18 11.77 -8.08 0.89
C LYS A 18 11.04 -6.75 1.17
N THR A 19 10.59 -6.56 2.40
CA THR A 19 9.92 -5.33 2.85
C THR A 19 10.85 -4.12 2.75
N LYS A 20 12.11 -4.27 3.17
CA LYS A 20 13.14 -3.21 3.06
C LYS A 20 13.37 -2.80 1.60
N VAL A 21 13.49 -3.77 0.70
CA VAL A 21 13.66 -3.52 -0.74
C VAL A 21 12.43 -2.86 -1.36
N ALA A 22 11.22 -3.23 -0.93
CA ALA A 22 10.00 -2.58 -1.39
C ALA A 22 9.95 -1.10 -0.98
N LEU A 23 10.27 -0.81 0.28
CA LEU A 23 10.32 0.56 0.80
C LEU A 23 11.41 1.41 0.12
N SER A 24 12.58 0.84 -0.18
CA SER A 24 13.67 1.58 -0.82
C SER A 24 13.39 2.00 -2.27
N LYS A 25 12.34 1.45 -2.89
CA LYS A 25 11.91 1.83 -4.24
C LYS A 25 10.94 3.01 -4.25
N ILE A 26 10.44 3.41 -3.08
CA ILE A 26 9.52 4.55 -2.96
C ILE A 26 10.35 5.83 -2.97
N ASP A 27 10.08 6.69 -3.95
CA ASP A 27 10.63 8.04 -3.99
C ASP A 27 9.55 9.05 -3.57
N VAL A 28 9.66 9.55 -2.34
CA VAL A 28 8.72 10.51 -1.76
C VAL A 28 8.80 11.91 -2.37
N SER A 29 9.78 12.17 -3.22
CA SER A 29 9.91 13.45 -3.95
C SER A 29 9.12 13.47 -5.27
N THR A 30 8.68 12.29 -5.74
CA THR A 30 7.92 12.17 -6.98
C THR A 30 6.44 12.31 -6.73
N THR A 31 5.76 13.06 -7.60
CA THR A 31 4.29 13.18 -7.58
C THR A 31 3.74 12.69 -8.91
N SER A 32 2.63 11.96 -8.86
CA SER A 32 1.98 11.40 -10.05
C SER A 32 0.47 11.54 -9.95
N GLN A 33 -0.18 11.86 -11.07
CA GLN A 33 -1.65 11.85 -11.17
C GLN A 33 -2.22 10.43 -11.32
N THR A 34 -1.34 9.46 -11.56
CA THR A 34 -1.64 8.04 -11.66
C THR A 34 -1.15 7.31 -10.42
N VAL A 35 -2.00 6.47 -9.84
CA VAL A 35 -1.68 5.65 -8.69
C VAL A 35 -0.53 4.69 -9.02
N GLY A 36 0.55 4.78 -8.24
CA GLY A 36 1.71 3.91 -8.31
C GLY A 36 2.30 3.62 -6.93
N LEU A 37 3.48 2.99 -6.94
CA LEU A 37 4.22 2.74 -5.70
C LEU A 37 4.65 4.08 -5.06
N GLY A 38 4.34 4.26 -3.79
CA GLY A 38 4.58 5.50 -3.06
C GLY A 38 3.42 6.50 -3.09
N SER A 39 2.36 6.23 -3.86
CA SER A 39 1.21 7.15 -3.96
C SER A 39 0.37 7.17 -2.68
N VAL A 40 -0.03 8.37 -2.28
CA VAL A 40 -1.07 8.61 -1.28
C VAL A 40 -2.38 8.89 -2.00
N ILE A 41 -3.40 8.11 -1.68
CA ILE A 41 -4.69 8.13 -2.39
C ILE A 41 -5.77 8.57 -1.43
N TYR A 42 -6.48 9.63 -1.79
CA TYR A 42 -7.68 10.07 -1.08
C TYR A 42 -8.91 9.61 -1.85
N THR A 43 -9.87 9.05 -1.13
CA THR A 43 -11.15 8.64 -1.71
C THR A 43 -12.33 9.23 -0.93
N ASN A 44 -13.55 8.95 -1.35
CA ASN A 44 -14.75 9.29 -0.59
C ASN A 44 -15.09 8.31 0.54
N GLN A 45 -14.36 7.20 0.70
CA GLN A 45 -14.63 6.21 1.75
C GLN A 45 -13.45 6.01 2.70
N ALA A 46 -12.28 5.66 2.17
CA ALA A 46 -11.06 5.41 2.94
C ALA A 46 -9.84 5.92 2.18
N ASN A 47 -8.82 6.40 2.89
CA ASN A 47 -7.57 6.79 2.26
C ASN A 47 -6.60 5.62 2.24
N TYR A 48 -5.74 5.58 1.24
CA TYR A 48 -4.79 4.49 1.02
C TYR A 48 -3.40 5.03 0.80
N TYR A 49 -2.41 4.20 1.11
CA TYR A 49 -1.01 4.43 0.78
C TYR A 49 -0.44 3.16 0.13
N ILE A 50 -0.01 3.26 -1.13
CA ILE A 50 0.53 2.12 -1.87
C ILE A 50 2.01 1.96 -1.52
N ALA A 51 2.31 1.01 -0.64
CA ALA A 51 3.67 0.71 -0.22
C ALA A 51 3.79 -0.75 0.21
N ILE A 52 3.82 -0.98 1.51
CA ILE A 52 3.84 -2.29 2.15
C ILE A 52 2.55 -2.47 2.94
N SER A 53 2.18 -3.73 3.22
CA SER A 53 0.97 -4.05 4.00
C SER A 53 1.19 -3.79 5.50
N ALA A 54 1.37 -2.52 5.88
CA ALA A 54 1.59 -2.10 7.26
C ALA A 54 0.28 -1.88 8.05
N GLY A 55 -0.88 -1.97 7.40
CA GLY A 55 -2.18 -1.84 8.05
C GLY A 55 -2.65 -0.39 8.14
N GLU A 56 -3.37 -0.05 9.21
CA GLU A 56 -3.90 1.30 9.42
C GLU A 56 -2.80 2.22 9.99
N LEU A 57 -2.58 3.35 9.33
CA LEU A 57 -1.72 4.44 9.75
C LEU A 57 -2.57 5.67 10.02
N THR A 58 -2.18 6.48 11.00
CA THR A 58 -2.82 7.77 11.27
C THR A 58 -1.82 8.89 11.04
N TYR A 59 -2.20 9.87 10.23
CA TYR A 59 -1.41 11.07 9.96
C TYR A 59 -2.34 12.28 9.96
N ASN A 60 -2.00 13.34 10.71
CA ASN A 60 -2.82 14.55 10.86
C ASN A 60 -4.31 14.25 11.13
N ASN A 61 -4.60 13.33 12.06
CA ASN A 61 -5.95 12.87 12.41
C ASN A 61 -6.74 12.20 11.28
N GLN A 62 -6.09 11.85 10.17
CA GLN A 62 -6.67 11.09 9.07
C GLN A 62 -6.12 9.66 9.05
N LYS A 63 -7.00 8.71 8.76
CA LYS A 63 -6.65 7.30 8.65
C LYS A 63 -6.26 6.96 7.21
N PHE A 64 -5.18 6.20 7.07
CA PHE A 64 -4.69 5.67 5.80
C PHE A 64 -4.44 4.17 5.94
N TYR A 65 -4.89 3.39 4.97
CA TYR A 65 -4.53 1.99 4.87
C TYR A 65 -3.25 1.86 4.02
N ALA A 66 -2.14 1.52 4.68
CA ALA A 66 -0.91 1.15 4.03
C ALA A 66 -1.03 -0.29 3.50
N ILE A 67 -1.07 -0.41 2.18
CA ILE A 67 -1.32 -1.66 1.47
C ILE A 67 -0.22 -1.91 0.44
N SER A 68 0.11 -3.18 0.22
CA SER A 68 0.99 -3.54 -0.89
C SER A 68 0.25 -3.52 -2.23
N PRO A 69 0.93 -3.21 -3.35
CA PRO A 69 0.33 -3.21 -4.68
C PRO A 69 -0.22 -4.59 -5.09
N ASN A 70 0.26 -5.67 -4.46
CA ASN A 70 -0.16 -7.04 -4.76
C ASN A 70 -1.40 -7.49 -3.97
N THR A 71 -1.94 -6.65 -3.09
CA THR A 71 -3.21 -6.95 -2.40
C THR A 71 -4.39 -6.81 -3.37
N PRO A 72 -5.54 -7.47 -3.13
CA PRO A 72 -6.71 -7.37 -4.02
C PRO A 72 -7.17 -5.93 -4.29
N ILE A 73 -7.15 -5.07 -3.28
CA ILE A 73 -7.48 -3.65 -3.42
C ILE A 73 -6.33 -2.85 -4.06
N GLY A 74 -5.09 -3.19 -3.77
CA GLY A 74 -3.91 -2.59 -4.42
C GLY A 74 -3.94 -2.79 -5.93
N ILE A 75 -4.21 -4.01 -6.40
CA ILE A 75 -4.32 -4.33 -7.83
C ILE A 75 -5.40 -3.49 -8.53
N LEU A 76 -6.53 -3.24 -7.86
CA LEU A 76 -7.62 -2.42 -8.41
C LEU A 76 -7.28 -0.93 -8.48
N LEU A 77 -6.46 -0.44 -7.55
CA LEU A 77 -6.05 0.96 -7.45
C LEU A 77 -4.89 1.28 -8.40
N MET A 78 -3.97 0.35 -8.61
CA MET A 78 -2.78 0.56 -9.45
C MET A 78 -3.16 1.03 -10.86
N GLY A 79 -2.51 2.10 -11.33
CA GLY A 79 -2.75 2.67 -12.65
C GLY A 79 -4.01 3.52 -12.79
N LYS A 80 -4.83 3.65 -11.73
CA LYS A 80 -6.01 4.53 -11.73
C LYS A 80 -5.63 5.99 -11.54
N THR A 81 -6.53 6.88 -11.94
CA THR A 81 -6.34 8.33 -11.85
C THR A 81 -7.51 8.99 -11.11
N ILE A 82 -7.42 10.30 -10.91
CA ILE A 82 -8.45 11.10 -10.25
C ILE A 82 -9.80 10.92 -10.98
N ASN A 83 -10.88 10.82 -10.21
CA ASN A 83 -12.27 10.56 -10.64
C ASN A 83 -12.60 9.13 -11.09
N ASP A 84 -11.62 8.22 -11.18
CA ASP A 84 -11.91 6.81 -11.43
C ASP A 84 -12.77 6.22 -10.32
N ALA A 85 -13.78 5.44 -10.72
CA ALA A 85 -14.64 4.69 -9.83
C ALA A 85 -14.13 3.25 -9.68
N ILE A 86 -14.10 2.78 -8.44
CA ILE A 86 -13.62 1.45 -8.08
C ILE A 86 -14.67 0.76 -7.23
N THR A 87 -14.88 -0.53 -7.50
CA THR A 87 -15.74 -1.40 -6.72
C THR A 87 -14.88 -2.42 -5.98
N PHE A 88 -14.96 -2.46 -4.64
CA PHE A 88 -14.27 -3.45 -3.83
C PHE A 88 -15.20 -4.06 -2.80
N ARG A 89 -15.40 -5.38 -2.86
CA ARG A 89 -16.24 -6.15 -1.91
C ARG A 89 -17.63 -5.53 -1.66
N VAL A 90 -18.30 -4.99 -2.70
CA VAL A 90 -19.60 -4.28 -2.68
C VAL A 90 -19.53 -2.76 -2.44
N GLN A 91 -18.41 -2.22 -2.00
CA GLN A 91 -18.26 -0.77 -1.83
C GLN A 91 -17.84 -0.08 -3.13
N ASN A 92 -18.57 0.96 -3.51
CA ASN A 92 -18.25 1.83 -4.65
C ASN A 92 -17.69 3.16 -4.17
N PHE A 93 -16.46 3.47 -4.57
CA PHE A 93 -15.79 4.70 -4.20
C PHE A 93 -15.07 5.32 -5.39
N LYS A 94 -14.75 6.61 -5.27
CA LYS A 94 -14.02 7.36 -6.29
C LYS A 94 -12.73 7.93 -5.73
N ILE A 95 -11.70 7.96 -6.57
CA ILE A 95 -10.43 8.63 -6.25
C ILE A 95 -10.68 10.15 -6.34
N LYS A 96 -10.42 10.85 -5.23
CA LYS A 96 -10.52 12.31 -5.15
C LYS A 96 -9.21 13.01 -5.48
N SER A 97 -8.09 12.43 -5.03
CA SER A 97 -6.75 12.93 -5.33
C SER A 97 -5.72 11.82 -5.16
N VAL A 98 -4.61 11.98 -5.89
CA VAL A 98 -3.41 11.16 -5.79
C VAL A 98 -2.26 12.14 -5.57
N LEU A 99 -1.44 11.88 -4.55
CA LEU A 99 -0.20 12.61 -4.25
C LEU A 99 0.98 11.67 -4.42
#